data_AF-A0A498QNP3-F1
#
_entry.id   AF-A0A498QNP3-F1
#
_cell.length_a   1.000
_cell.length_b   1.000
_cell.length_c   1.000
_cell.angle_alpha   90.00
_cell.angle_beta   90.00
_cell.angle_gamma   90.00
#
_symmetry.space_group_name_H-M   'P 1'
#
loop_
_entity.id
_entity.type
_entity.pdbx_description
1 polymer ?
#
loop_
_entity_poly.entity_id
_entity_poly.type
_entity_poly.pdbx_seq_one_letter_code
_entity_poly.pdbx_strand_id
1 'polypeptide(L)'
;MQAFEGNKAETATMLPVIKAFKKAHQLSGITVVADAGMISEINQIDIAAAGLTYILGARLPFVPDVVREWHDKHPDETVPDELILTQPWPATSPKKARGIPDRVIHYQYRADRARRTLRGIDDQIAKAQKAVDGKAPVKRNRFITLTGETKAIDRDPEAKARALAGWKGYTTNLTGQTPTFVIGAYHHLWRIEKSFRMSKHDLQARPVYHHKRQSIDAHLTIVFAAMALTHWIEHRTG
;
A
#
# COMPACT_ATOMS: atom_id res chain seq x y z
N MET A 1 -16.76 -14.35 -14.35
CA MET A 1 -16.10 -14.35 -13.03
C MET A 1 -15.13 -15.53 -12.95
N GLN A 2 -13.94 -15.37 -12.35
CA GLN A 2 -12.97 -16.47 -12.19
C GLN A 2 -12.59 -16.59 -10.71
N ALA A 3 -12.83 -17.75 -10.10
CA ALA A 3 -12.36 -18.09 -8.77
C ALA A 3 -11.07 -18.92 -8.84
N PHE A 4 -10.12 -18.65 -7.94
CA PHE A 4 -8.86 -19.40 -7.85
C PHE A 4 -8.75 -20.07 -6.48
N GLU A 5 -8.01 -21.18 -6.43
CA GLU A 5 -7.67 -21.84 -5.17
C GLU A 5 -6.74 -20.95 -4.34
N GLY A 6 -6.95 -20.93 -3.02
CA GLY A 6 -6.23 -20.02 -2.11
C GLY A 6 -4.72 -20.29 -1.96
N ASN A 7 -4.21 -21.35 -2.57
CA ASN A 7 -2.80 -21.74 -2.56
C ASN A 7 -2.01 -21.26 -3.80
N LYS A 8 -2.65 -20.57 -4.75
CA LYS A 8 -1.96 -20.04 -5.95
C LYS A 8 -1.41 -18.64 -5.68
N ALA A 9 -0.16 -18.41 -6.09
CA ALA A 9 0.46 -17.10 -6.00
C ALA A 9 -0.37 -16.04 -6.75
N GLU A 10 -0.54 -14.85 -6.14
CA GLU A 10 -1.37 -13.77 -6.68
C GLU A 10 -0.98 -13.38 -8.11
N THR A 11 0.30 -13.42 -8.46
CA THR A 11 0.80 -13.09 -9.81
C THR A 11 0.32 -14.08 -10.88
N ALA A 12 0.34 -15.38 -10.55
CA ALA A 12 -0.06 -16.45 -11.45
C ALA A 12 -1.57 -16.43 -11.74
N THR A 13 -2.35 -15.77 -10.89
CA THR A 13 -3.81 -15.66 -11.02
C THR A 13 -4.23 -14.30 -11.57
N MET A 14 -3.58 -13.22 -11.15
CA MET A 14 -3.92 -11.85 -11.53
C MET A 14 -3.58 -11.51 -12.99
N LEU A 15 -2.38 -11.84 -13.47
CA LEU A 15 -1.96 -11.48 -14.84
C LEU A 15 -2.82 -12.12 -15.93
N PRO A 16 -3.17 -13.43 -15.87
CA PRO A 16 -4.07 -14.03 -16.85
C PRO A 16 -5.45 -13.37 -16.87
N VAL A 17 -6.00 -13.03 -15.70
CA VAL A 17 -7.30 -12.34 -15.58
C VAL A 17 -7.24 -10.97 -16.24
N ILE A 18 -6.22 -10.18 -15.94
CA ILE A 18 -6.06 -8.83 -16.52
C ILE A 18 -5.88 -8.91 -18.03
N LYS A 19 -5.09 -9.86 -18.54
CA LYS A 19 -4.90 -10.06 -19.99
C LYS A 19 -6.20 -10.46 -20.68
N ALA A 20 -6.96 -11.38 -20.09
CA ALA A 20 -8.26 -11.79 -20.62
C ALA A 20 -9.25 -10.62 -20.63
N PHE A 21 -9.28 -9.82 -19.56
CA PHE A 21 -10.12 -8.63 -19.46
C PHE A 21 -9.73 -7.56 -20.49
N LYS A 22 -8.44 -7.27 -20.64
CA LYS A 22 -7.91 -6.36 -21.66
C LYS A 22 -8.36 -6.76 -23.07
N LYS A 23 -8.26 -8.07 -23.39
CA LYS A 23 -8.67 -8.62 -24.68
C LYS A 23 -10.18 -8.53 -24.89
N ALA A 24 -10.97 -8.89 -23.87
CA ALA A 24 -12.43 -8.89 -23.95
C ALA A 24 -13.02 -7.48 -24.15
N HIS A 25 -12.41 -6.46 -23.54
CA HIS A 25 -12.91 -5.09 -23.56
C HIS A 25 -12.10 -4.13 -24.45
N GLN A 26 -11.15 -4.65 -25.25
CA GLN A 26 -10.32 -3.88 -26.19
C GLN A 26 -9.63 -2.66 -25.55
N LEU A 27 -9.19 -2.80 -24.30
CA LEU A 27 -8.57 -1.71 -23.55
C LEU A 27 -7.12 -1.49 -24.01
N SER A 28 -6.75 -0.22 -24.26
CA SER A 28 -5.41 0.15 -24.69
C SER A 28 -4.38 0.04 -23.55
N GLY A 29 -4.77 0.43 -22.34
CA GLY A 29 -3.94 0.39 -21.14
C GLY A 29 -4.73 -0.02 -19.89
N ILE A 30 -4.06 -0.69 -18.96
CA ILE A 30 -4.59 -1.01 -17.64
C ILE A 30 -3.52 -0.67 -16.61
N THR A 31 -3.95 0.01 -15.55
CA THR A 31 -3.13 0.32 -14.37
C THR A 31 -3.59 -0.53 -13.20
N VAL A 32 -2.68 -1.31 -12.63
CA VAL A 32 -2.91 -2.12 -11.43
C VAL A 32 -2.70 -1.24 -10.19
N VAL A 33 -3.73 -1.08 -9.37
CA VAL A 33 -3.64 -0.32 -8.11
C VAL A 33 -3.72 -1.28 -6.93
N ALA A 34 -2.73 -1.26 -6.03
CA ALA A 34 -2.70 -2.20 -4.90
C ALA A 34 -1.91 -1.68 -3.69
N ASP A 35 -2.11 -2.31 -2.53
CA ASP A 35 -1.47 -1.92 -1.27
C ASP A 35 -0.02 -2.39 -1.12
N ALA A 36 0.66 -1.77 -0.15
CA ALA A 36 2.06 -1.99 0.14
C ALA A 36 2.36 -3.42 0.61
N GLY A 37 2.95 -4.21 -0.27
CA GLY A 37 3.35 -5.60 -0.01
C GLY A 37 2.44 -6.66 -0.63
N MET A 38 1.40 -6.26 -1.37
CA MET A 38 0.65 -7.20 -2.23
C MET A 38 1.47 -7.57 -3.48
N ILE A 39 2.17 -6.59 -4.06
CA ILE A 39 2.92 -6.78 -5.30
C ILE A 39 4.42 -6.77 -4.99
N SER A 40 5.07 -7.93 -5.16
CA SER A 40 6.52 -8.09 -5.04
C SER A 40 7.27 -7.33 -6.16
N GLU A 41 8.58 -7.16 -6.02
CA GLU A 41 9.38 -6.56 -7.10
C GLU A 41 9.35 -7.42 -8.39
N ILE A 42 9.34 -8.75 -8.26
CA ILE A 42 9.18 -9.67 -9.39
C ILE A 42 7.84 -9.41 -10.09
N ASN A 43 6.76 -9.27 -9.32
CA ASN A 43 5.44 -8.99 -9.89
C ASN A 43 5.41 -7.63 -10.62
N GLN A 44 6.12 -6.62 -10.12
CA GLN A 44 6.22 -5.32 -10.80
C GLN A 44 6.89 -5.45 -12.17
N ILE A 45 7.93 -6.28 -12.27
CA ILE A 45 8.62 -6.59 -13.53
C ILE A 45 7.66 -7.30 -14.48
N ASP A 46 6.94 -8.32 -14.01
CA ASP A 46 6.00 -9.09 -14.85
C ASP A 46 4.83 -8.24 -15.35
N ILE A 47 4.30 -7.35 -14.51
CA ILE A 47 3.26 -6.37 -14.89
C ILE A 47 3.79 -5.45 -15.99
N ALA A 48 4.98 -4.88 -15.82
CA ALA A 48 5.59 -4.00 -16.81
C ALA A 48 5.89 -4.73 -18.13
N ALA A 49 6.44 -5.96 -18.06
CA ALA A 49 6.71 -6.80 -19.23
C ALA A 49 5.43 -7.20 -19.99
N ALA A 50 4.29 -7.27 -19.30
CA ALA A 50 2.98 -7.47 -19.92
C ALA A 50 2.39 -6.20 -20.56
N GLY A 51 3.11 -5.08 -20.58
CA GLY A 51 2.64 -3.79 -21.11
C GLY A 51 1.56 -3.15 -20.23
N LEU A 52 1.58 -3.45 -18.93
CA LEU A 52 0.66 -2.90 -17.94
C LEU A 52 1.41 -1.87 -17.07
N THR A 53 0.65 -0.98 -16.44
CA THR A 53 1.20 -0.02 -15.49
C THR A 53 0.73 -0.34 -14.07
N TYR A 54 1.36 0.24 -13.06
CA TYR A 54 0.96 0.04 -11.67
C TYR A 54 1.06 1.31 -10.84
N ILE A 55 0.24 1.39 -9.80
CA ILE A 55 0.35 2.36 -8.70
C ILE A 55 0.23 1.56 -7.40
N LEU A 56 1.27 1.57 -6.58
CA LEU A 56 1.33 0.75 -5.37
C LEU A 56 1.63 1.62 -4.16
N GLY A 57 1.09 1.23 -3.00
CA GLY A 57 1.58 1.76 -1.73
C GLY A 57 3.04 1.37 -1.52
N ALA A 58 3.87 2.29 -1.05
CA ALA A 58 5.28 2.01 -0.73
C ALA A 58 5.50 1.98 0.79
N ARG A 59 6.23 0.96 1.25
CA ARG A 59 6.73 0.92 2.64
C ARG A 59 7.92 1.88 2.77
N LEU A 60 8.06 2.47 3.96
CA LEU A 60 9.16 3.39 4.28
C LEU A 60 10.10 2.72 5.30
N PRO A 61 10.96 1.77 4.89
CA PRO A 61 11.89 1.11 5.80
C PRO A 61 13.02 2.04 6.24
N PHE A 62 13.28 3.12 5.53
CA PHE A 62 14.25 4.17 5.84
C PHE A 62 13.70 5.54 5.44
N VAL A 63 14.28 6.62 5.96
CA VAL A 63 13.97 8.00 5.56
C VAL A 63 14.45 8.20 4.12
N PRO A 64 13.55 8.46 3.15
CA PRO A 64 13.95 8.70 1.76
C PRO A 64 14.88 9.90 1.61
N ASP A 65 15.73 9.90 0.60
CA ASP A 65 16.74 10.94 0.40
C ASP A 65 16.09 12.31 0.17
N VAL A 66 15.01 12.35 -0.63
CA VAL A 66 14.28 13.61 -0.86
C VAL A 66 13.62 14.16 0.40
N VAL A 67 13.19 13.29 1.33
CA VAL A 67 12.63 13.70 2.62
C VAL A 67 13.74 14.23 3.53
N ARG A 68 14.89 13.55 3.56
CA ARG A 68 16.07 14.01 4.30
C ARG A 68 16.55 15.36 3.79
N GLU A 69 16.73 15.50 2.48
CA GLU A 69 17.16 16.75 1.84
C GLU A 69 16.20 17.90 2.13
N TRP A 70 14.88 17.62 2.15
CA TRP A 70 13.90 18.61 2.54
C TRP A 70 14.10 19.07 3.99
N HIS A 71 14.29 18.13 4.94
CA HIS A 71 14.55 18.47 6.34
C HIS A 71 15.88 19.22 6.53
N ASP A 72 16.94 18.83 5.83
CA ASP A 72 18.24 19.50 5.91
C ASP A 72 18.17 20.96 5.42
N LYS A 73 17.30 21.23 4.44
CA LYS A 73 17.04 22.58 3.92
C LYS A 73 16.08 23.41 4.78
N HIS A 74 15.27 22.77 5.61
CA HIS A 74 14.24 23.41 6.43
C HIS A 74 14.27 22.86 7.87
N PRO A 75 15.37 23.06 8.63
CA PRO A 75 15.58 22.42 9.93
C PRO A 75 14.54 22.83 10.99
N ASP A 76 14.05 24.07 10.92
CA ASP A 76 13.14 24.67 11.90
C ASP A 76 11.69 24.79 11.40
N GLU A 77 11.40 24.29 10.20
CA GLU A 77 10.06 24.39 9.61
C GLU A 77 9.24 23.12 9.84
N THR A 78 7.96 23.32 10.15
CA THR A 78 7.00 22.22 10.13
C THR A 78 6.70 21.85 8.68
N VAL A 79 6.71 20.55 8.38
CA VAL A 79 6.35 20.04 7.04
C VAL A 79 4.95 20.54 6.65
N PRO A 80 4.79 21.27 5.53
CA PRO A 80 3.48 21.71 5.06
C PRO A 80 2.53 20.53 4.81
N ASP A 81 1.25 20.69 5.17
CA ASP A 81 0.26 19.67 4.85
C ASP A 81 0.17 19.49 3.32
N GLU A 82 -0.05 18.25 2.91
CA GLU A 82 -0.10 17.84 1.50
C GLU A 82 1.19 18.02 0.69
N LEU A 83 2.33 18.37 1.32
CA LEU A 83 3.62 18.40 0.63
C LEU A 83 3.90 17.06 -0.06
N ILE A 84 4.26 17.12 -1.34
CA ILE A 84 4.65 15.96 -2.13
C ILE A 84 6.11 16.09 -2.56
N LEU A 85 6.92 15.11 -2.19
CA LEU A 85 8.31 14.98 -2.62
C LEU A 85 8.43 13.78 -3.56
N THR A 86 9.14 13.95 -4.67
CA THR A 86 9.22 12.92 -5.72
C THR A 86 10.65 12.42 -5.86
N GLN A 87 10.85 11.12 -5.70
CA GLN A 87 12.14 10.47 -5.89
C GLN A 87 12.10 9.57 -7.13
N PRO A 88 12.85 9.90 -8.19
CA PRO A 88 12.98 9.02 -9.35
C PRO A 88 13.89 7.84 -9.04
N TRP A 89 13.57 6.68 -9.62
CA TRP A 89 14.35 5.44 -9.53
C TRP A 89 14.56 4.88 -10.94
N PRO A 90 15.45 5.50 -11.73
CA PRO A 90 15.76 5.02 -13.07
C PRO A 90 16.47 3.66 -13.00
N ALA A 91 16.10 2.76 -13.88
CA ALA A 91 16.79 1.49 -14.06
C ALA A 91 18.14 1.74 -14.75
N THR A 92 19.21 1.14 -14.22
CA THR A 92 20.52 1.16 -14.88
C THR A 92 20.47 0.36 -16.18
N SER A 93 21.41 0.58 -17.11
CA SER A 93 21.45 -0.13 -18.41
C SER A 93 21.36 -1.67 -18.27
N PRO A 94 22.07 -2.33 -17.33
CA PRO A 94 21.92 -3.77 -17.11
C PRO A 94 20.56 -4.19 -16.53
N LYS A 95 19.86 -3.30 -15.83
CA LYS A 95 18.50 -3.53 -15.32
C LYS A 95 17.47 -3.39 -16.45
N LYS A 96 17.64 -2.39 -17.33
CA LYS A 96 16.82 -2.22 -18.54
C LYS A 96 16.96 -3.43 -19.49
N ALA A 97 18.18 -3.95 -19.67
CA ALA A 97 18.43 -5.17 -20.43
C ALA A 97 17.71 -6.41 -19.87
N ARG A 98 17.38 -6.41 -18.56
CA ARG A 98 16.59 -7.45 -17.88
C ARG A 98 15.10 -7.13 -17.79
N GLY A 99 14.63 -6.11 -18.52
CA GLY A 99 13.21 -5.72 -18.56
C GLY A 99 12.72 -4.98 -17.32
N ILE A 100 13.60 -4.52 -16.43
CA ILE A 100 13.21 -3.74 -15.25
C ILE A 100 12.92 -2.30 -15.69
N PRO A 101 11.68 -1.80 -15.49
CA PRO A 101 11.31 -0.46 -15.94
C PRO A 101 11.86 0.62 -15.01
N ASP A 102 11.88 1.85 -15.51
CA ASP A 102 12.01 3.04 -14.67
C ASP A 102 10.78 3.14 -13.75
N ARG A 103 10.99 3.61 -12.52
CA ARG A 103 9.90 3.86 -11.58
C ARG A 103 10.12 5.17 -10.84
N VAL A 104 9.07 5.66 -10.22
CA VAL A 104 9.09 6.86 -9.38
C VAL A 104 8.33 6.57 -8.09
N ILE A 105 8.81 7.15 -6.99
CA ILE A 105 8.09 7.13 -5.71
C ILE A 105 7.73 8.56 -5.33
N HIS A 106 6.44 8.81 -5.11
CA HIS A 106 5.94 10.05 -4.54
C HIS A 106 5.72 9.86 -3.05
N TYR A 107 6.26 10.74 -2.22
CA TYR A 107 6.06 10.78 -0.78
C TYR A 107 5.14 11.95 -0.46
N GLN A 108 3.96 11.66 0.08
CA GLN A 108 3.02 12.69 0.52
C GLN A 108 3.00 12.79 2.04
N TYR A 109 3.23 13.99 2.54
CA TYR A 109 3.01 14.32 3.94
C TYR A 109 1.54 14.63 4.20
N ARG A 110 1.03 14.18 5.35
CA ARG A 110 -0.27 14.62 5.88
C ARG A 110 -0.15 14.95 7.36
N ALA A 111 -0.51 16.16 7.75
CA ALA A 111 -0.43 16.62 9.13
C ALA A 111 -1.32 15.79 10.08
N ASP A 112 -2.51 15.41 9.64
CA ASP A 112 -3.39 14.52 10.41
C ASP A 112 -2.76 13.15 10.67
N ARG A 113 -2.10 12.60 9.64
CA ARG A 113 -1.38 11.33 9.75
C ARG A 113 -0.21 11.47 10.71
N ALA A 114 0.57 12.54 10.59
CA ALA A 114 1.69 12.82 11.49
C ALA A 114 1.24 12.86 12.95
N ARG A 115 0.18 13.62 13.25
CA ARG A 115 -0.38 13.73 14.61
C ARG A 115 -0.74 12.37 15.20
N ARG A 116 -1.41 11.51 14.43
CA ARG A 116 -1.80 10.16 14.88
C ARG A 116 -0.58 9.25 15.05
N THR A 117 0.36 9.29 14.12
CA THR A 117 1.58 8.48 14.17
C THR A 117 2.47 8.89 15.35
N LEU A 118 2.66 10.20 15.58
CA LEU A 118 3.44 10.74 16.70
C LEU A 118 2.84 10.33 18.04
N ARG A 119 1.52 10.49 18.22
CA ARG A 119 0.84 10.00 19.43
C ARG A 119 1.08 8.52 19.69
N GLY A 120 1.00 7.69 18.64
CA GLY A 120 1.27 6.27 18.75
C GLY A 120 2.74 5.94 19.07
N ILE A 121 3.68 6.77 18.61
CA ILE A 121 5.10 6.67 18.95
C ILE A 121 5.30 7.03 20.43
N ASP A 122 4.73 8.15 20.89
CA ASP A 122 4.82 8.60 22.28
C ASP A 122 4.24 7.55 23.26
N ASP A 123 3.10 6.93 22.92
CA ASP A 123 2.51 5.84 23.69
C ASP A 123 3.44 4.60 23.76
N GLN A 124 4.14 4.28 22.66
CA GLN A 124 5.08 3.16 22.62
C GLN A 124 6.35 3.44 23.42
N ILE A 125 6.84 4.68 23.42
CA ILE A 125 7.99 5.13 24.21
C ILE A 125 7.62 5.15 25.69
N ALA A 126 6.45 5.67 26.07
CA ALA A 126 6.00 5.66 27.46
C ALA A 126 5.89 4.23 28.02
N LYS A 127 5.43 3.28 27.19
CA LYS A 127 5.42 1.85 27.53
C LYS A 127 6.83 1.27 27.62
N ALA A 128 7.74 1.66 26.72
CA ALA A 128 9.15 1.25 26.77
C ALA A 128 9.83 1.73 28.07
N GLN A 129 9.65 3.01 28.42
CA GLN A 129 10.20 3.60 29.64
C GLN A 129 9.70 2.88 30.89
N LYS A 130 8.40 2.61 31.00
CA LYS A 130 7.86 1.83 32.13
C LYS A 130 8.48 0.43 32.24
N ALA A 131 8.80 -0.20 31.11
CA ALA A 131 9.44 -1.52 31.10
C ALA A 131 10.94 -1.44 31.47
N VAL A 132 11.63 -0.36 31.10
CA VAL A 132 13.00 -0.07 31.52
C VAL A 132 13.06 0.23 33.04
N ASP A 133 12.11 1.02 33.55
CA ASP A 133 11.98 1.38 34.97
C ASP A 133 11.55 0.21 35.88
N GLY A 134 11.34 -1.00 35.33
CA GLY A 134 10.87 -2.17 36.09
C GLY A 134 9.40 -2.13 36.49
N LYS A 135 8.63 -1.14 36.02
CA LYS A 135 7.19 -0.96 36.32
C LYS A 135 6.27 -1.79 35.40
N ALA A 136 6.82 -2.50 34.42
CA ALA A 136 6.10 -3.37 33.49
C ALA A 136 7.00 -4.48 32.94
N PRO A 137 6.45 -5.65 32.54
CA PRO A 137 7.24 -6.70 31.91
C PRO A 137 7.77 -6.24 30.54
N VAL A 138 9.04 -6.56 30.26
CA VAL A 138 9.67 -6.27 28.97
C VAL A 138 9.10 -7.22 27.92
N LYS A 139 8.26 -6.68 27.03
CA LYS A 139 7.87 -7.33 25.77
C LYS A 139 8.80 -6.87 24.66
N ARG A 140 8.93 -7.64 23.57
CA ARG A 140 9.62 -7.19 22.35
C ARG A 140 9.04 -5.83 21.92
N ASN A 141 9.82 -4.77 22.10
CA ASN A 141 9.48 -3.41 21.71
C ASN A 141 10.62 -2.88 20.86
N ARG A 142 10.29 -2.28 19.70
CA ARG A 142 11.27 -1.77 18.73
C ARG A 142 12.13 -0.61 19.25
N PHE A 143 11.78 -0.02 20.40
CA PHE A 143 12.50 1.08 21.04
C PHE A 143 13.27 0.66 22.29
N ILE A 144 13.36 -0.65 22.58
CA ILE A 144 14.14 -1.17 23.72
C ILE A 144 15.37 -1.88 23.17
N THR A 145 16.55 -1.43 23.57
CA THR A 145 17.80 -2.16 23.37
C THR A 145 18.10 -2.96 24.65
N LEU A 146 18.39 -4.24 24.45
CA LEU A 146 18.85 -5.15 25.48
C LEU A 146 20.35 -5.40 25.25
N THR A 147 21.19 -4.73 26.03
CA THR A 147 22.64 -4.99 26.06
C THR A 147 22.97 -5.73 27.36
N GLY A 148 23.05 -7.07 27.28
CA GLY A 148 23.26 -7.90 28.47
C GLY A 148 22.12 -7.75 29.49
N GLU A 149 22.44 -7.33 30.70
CA GLU A 149 21.47 -7.09 31.79
C GLU A 149 20.88 -5.67 31.76
N THR A 150 21.44 -4.75 30.99
CA THR A 150 21.02 -3.35 30.94
C THR A 150 19.93 -3.14 29.89
N LYS A 151 18.83 -2.50 30.32
CA LYS A 151 17.70 -2.12 29.48
C LYS A 151 17.78 -0.62 29.24
N ALA A 152 17.86 -0.20 27.98
CA ALA A 152 17.88 1.22 27.62
C ALA A 152 16.87 1.49 26.50
N ILE A 153 16.41 2.75 26.42
CA ILE A 153 15.64 3.21 25.28
C ILE A 153 16.58 3.47 24.11
N ASP A 154 16.27 2.88 22.96
CA ASP A 154 16.96 3.15 21.72
C ASP A 154 16.45 4.43 21.07
N ARG A 155 17.34 5.42 20.91
CA ARG A 155 17.00 6.73 20.36
C ARG A 155 17.02 6.75 18.83
N ASP A 156 17.76 5.85 18.18
CA ASP A 156 17.87 5.84 16.72
C ASP A 156 16.56 5.39 16.04
N PRO A 157 15.89 4.30 16.46
CA PRO A 157 14.58 3.93 15.94
C PRO A 157 13.51 4.97 16.26
N GLU A 158 13.62 5.66 17.41
CA GLU A 158 12.73 6.77 17.76
C GLU A 158 12.87 7.92 16.75
N ALA A 159 14.09 8.44 16.58
CA ALA A 159 14.37 9.54 15.66
C ALA A 159 13.90 9.21 14.23
N LYS A 160 14.20 8.00 13.77
CA LYS A 160 13.74 7.48 12.48
C LYS A 160 12.22 7.40 12.38
N ALA A 161 11.54 6.87 13.41
CA ALA A 161 10.08 6.76 13.41
C ALA A 161 9.40 8.13 13.40
N ARG A 162 9.97 9.12 14.10
CA ARG A 162 9.49 10.50 14.10
C ARG A 162 9.73 11.18 12.74
N ALA A 163 10.91 11.01 12.14
CA ALA A 163 11.20 11.55 10.81
C ALA A 163 10.28 10.99 9.71
N LEU A 164 9.80 9.76 9.86
CA LEU A 164 8.85 9.13 8.94
C LEU A 164 7.38 9.46 9.26
N ALA A 165 7.09 10.11 10.39
CA ALA A 165 5.72 10.37 10.79
C ALA A 165 5.02 11.30 9.78
N GLY A 166 3.82 10.91 9.34
CA GLY A 166 3.03 11.68 8.37
C GLY A 166 3.32 11.38 6.90
N TRP A 167 4.47 10.80 6.58
CA TRP A 167 4.84 10.43 5.22
C TRP A 167 4.16 9.13 4.78
N LYS A 168 3.62 9.12 3.56
CA LYS A 168 3.18 7.91 2.86
C LYS A 168 3.79 7.89 1.46
N GLY A 169 4.37 6.75 1.08
CA GLY A 169 4.95 6.56 -0.26
C GLY A 169 3.98 5.90 -1.23
N TYR A 170 4.08 6.28 -2.50
CA TYR A 170 3.33 5.75 -3.63
C TYR A 170 4.31 5.46 -4.77
N THR A 171 4.50 4.20 -5.14
CA THR A 171 5.42 3.78 -6.19
C THR A 171 4.68 3.46 -7.48
N THR A 172 5.21 3.91 -8.62
CA THR A 172 4.57 3.71 -9.93
C THR A 172 5.60 3.65 -11.06
N ASN A 173 5.28 2.92 -12.14
CA ASN A 173 6.01 3.00 -13.41
C ASN A 173 5.41 4.04 -14.39
N LEU A 174 4.40 4.82 -13.97
CA LEU A 174 3.85 5.95 -14.72
C LEU A 174 4.71 7.20 -14.53
N THR A 175 5.97 7.15 -14.99
CA THR A 175 6.96 8.22 -14.75
C THR A 175 6.61 9.56 -15.38
N GLY A 176 5.74 9.59 -16.40
CA GLY A 176 5.25 10.81 -17.03
C GLY A 176 3.99 11.41 -16.40
N GLN A 177 3.40 10.77 -15.38
CA GLN A 177 2.20 11.26 -14.73
C GLN A 177 2.51 12.15 -13.53
N THR A 178 1.59 13.06 -13.22
CA THR A 178 1.74 13.96 -12.07
C THR A 178 1.58 13.20 -10.75
N PRO A 179 2.28 13.63 -9.67
CA PRO A 179 2.12 13.00 -8.37
C PRO A 179 0.67 13.04 -7.86
N THR A 180 -0.05 14.13 -8.15
CA THR A 180 -1.46 14.31 -7.77
C THR A 180 -2.38 13.30 -8.45
N PHE A 181 -2.17 13.03 -9.74
CA PHE A 181 -2.88 11.97 -10.46
C PHE A 181 -2.64 10.60 -9.82
N VAL A 182 -1.37 10.26 -9.55
CA VAL A 182 -0.98 8.96 -8.99
C VAL A 182 -1.60 8.74 -7.60
N ILE A 183 -1.50 9.74 -6.74
CA ILE A 183 -2.05 9.69 -5.38
C ILE A 183 -3.59 9.63 -5.42
N GLY A 184 -4.23 10.42 -6.29
CA GLY A 184 -5.68 10.40 -6.48
C GLY A 184 -6.19 9.03 -6.96
N ALA A 185 -5.55 8.47 -7.98
CA ALA A 185 -5.86 7.14 -8.50
C ALA A 185 -5.68 6.05 -7.42
N TYR A 186 -4.64 6.14 -6.59
CA TYR A 186 -4.49 5.24 -5.45
C TYR A 186 -5.62 5.41 -4.42
N HIS A 187 -6.06 6.63 -4.11
CA HIS A 187 -7.16 6.85 -3.15
C HIS A 187 -8.50 6.27 -3.65
N HIS A 188 -8.68 6.08 -4.95
CA HIS A 188 -9.85 5.38 -5.47
C HIS A 188 -9.87 3.89 -5.06
N LEU A 189 -8.74 3.28 -4.67
CA LEU A 189 -8.71 1.93 -4.09
C LEU A 189 -9.60 1.81 -2.85
N TRP A 190 -9.65 2.85 -2.00
CA TRP A 190 -10.50 2.85 -0.81
C TRP A 190 -12.00 2.77 -1.16
N ARG A 191 -12.42 3.30 -2.32
CA ARG A 191 -13.81 3.10 -2.81
C ARG A 191 -14.08 1.63 -3.08
N ILE A 192 -13.12 0.92 -3.66
CA ILE A 192 -13.21 -0.51 -3.92
C ILE A 192 -13.27 -1.29 -2.59
N GLU A 193 -12.44 -0.95 -1.60
CA GLU A 193 -12.50 -1.56 -0.25
C GLU A 193 -13.86 -1.34 0.43
N LYS A 194 -14.45 -0.14 0.29
CA LYS A 194 -15.81 0.14 0.78
C LYS A 194 -16.83 -0.79 0.11
N SER A 195 -16.78 -0.95 -1.21
CA SER A 195 -17.67 -1.87 -1.95
C SER A 195 -17.47 -3.33 -1.51
N PHE A 196 -16.22 -3.76 -1.28
CA PHE A 196 -15.95 -5.10 -0.74
C PHE A 196 -16.46 -5.29 0.69
N ARG A 197 -16.45 -4.24 1.52
CA ARG A 197 -17.03 -4.28 2.88
C ARG A 197 -18.55 -4.44 2.81
N MET A 198 -19.22 -3.67 1.96
CA MET A 198 -20.66 -3.84 1.70
C MET A 198 -20.96 -5.26 1.20
N SER A 199 -20.14 -5.78 0.31
CA SER A 199 -20.31 -7.14 -0.21
C SER A 199 -20.21 -8.24 0.86
N LYS A 200 -19.43 -8.00 1.91
CA LYS A 200 -19.26 -8.96 3.01
C LYS A 200 -20.37 -8.87 4.06
N HIS A 201 -20.86 -7.66 4.36
CA HIS A 201 -21.87 -7.44 5.39
C HIS A 201 -23.29 -7.49 4.83
N ASP A 202 -23.54 -6.79 3.72
CA ASP A 202 -24.85 -6.63 3.13
C ASP A 202 -25.18 -7.76 2.16
N LEU A 203 -24.23 -8.10 1.26
CA LEU A 203 -24.43 -9.14 0.24
C LEU A 203 -23.91 -10.53 0.66
N GLN A 204 -23.37 -10.66 1.88
CA GLN A 204 -22.90 -11.91 2.48
C GLN A 204 -22.07 -12.79 1.52
N ALA A 205 -21.00 -12.23 0.95
CA ALA A 205 -20.01 -13.00 0.18
C ALA A 205 -19.32 -14.08 1.06
N ARG A 206 -19.87 -15.30 1.11
CA ARG A 206 -19.40 -16.42 1.97
C ARG A 206 -19.14 -17.70 1.17
N PRO A 207 -18.24 -17.70 0.18
CA PRO A 207 -17.93 -18.88 -0.62
C PRO A 207 -17.39 -20.07 0.21
N VAL A 208 -16.89 -19.80 1.43
CA VAL A 208 -16.39 -20.81 2.38
C VAL A 208 -17.45 -21.82 2.83
N TYR A 209 -18.75 -21.49 2.74
CA TYR A 209 -19.84 -22.41 3.10
C TYR A 209 -20.27 -23.32 1.93
N HIS A 210 -19.57 -23.28 0.80
CA HIS A 210 -19.84 -24.14 -0.35
C HIS A 210 -18.66 -25.08 -0.60
N HIS A 211 -18.96 -26.35 -0.90
CA HIS A 211 -17.96 -27.39 -1.14
C HIS A 211 -17.79 -27.73 -2.62
N LYS A 212 -18.81 -27.47 -3.45
CA LYS A 212 -18.77 -27.71 -4.90
C LYS A 212 -18.35 -26.45 -5.63
N ARG A 213 -17.43 -26.60 -6.59
CA ARG A 213 -16.93 -25.49 -7.42
C ARG A 213 -18.04 -24.69 -8.09
N GLN A 214 -19.01 -25.37 -8.69
CA GLN A 214 -20.16 -24.74 -9.34
C GLN A 214 -20.99 -23.89 -8.37
N SER A 215 -21.18 -24.35 -7.12
CA SER A 215 -21.91 -23.60 -6.10
C SER A 215 -21.14 -22.36 -5.65
N ILE A 216 -19.82 -22.47 -5.50
CA ILE A 216 -18.94 -21.32 -5.23
C ILE A 216 -19.06 -20.28 -6.35
N ASP A 217 -18.90 -20.71 -7.60
CA ASP A 217 -18.94 -19.82 -8.77
C ASP A 217 -20.32 -19.16 -8.93
N ALA A 218 -21.41 -19.89 -8.70
CA ALA A 218 -22.77 -19.35 -8.75
C ALA A 218 -23.03 -18.31 -7.64
N HIS A 219 -22.69 -18.64 -6.38
CA HIS A 219 -22.85 -17.72 -5.24
C HIS A 219 -22.10 -16.42 -5.48
N LEU A 220 -20.83 -16.55 -5.86
CA LEU A 220 -19.98 -15.42 -6.17
C LEU A 220 -20.55 -14.58 -7.33
N THR A 221 -21.06 -15.22 -8.39
CA THR A 221 -21.67 -14.50 -9.52
C THR A 221 -22.89 -13.68 -9.09
N ILE A 222 -23.78 -14.25 -8.28
CA ILE A 222 -24.97 -13.56 -7.75
C ILE A 222 -24.55 -12.35 -6.90
N VAL A 223 -23.59 -12.54 -5.99
CA VAL A 223 -23.08 -11.46 -5.14
C VAL A 223 -22.48 -10.32 -5.97
N PHE A 224 -21.67 -10.64 -6.98
CA PHE A 224 -21.08 -9.62 -7.85
C PHE A 224 -22.13 -8.89 -8.70
N ALA A 225 -23.15 -9.58 -9.21
CA ALA A 225 -24.26 -8.95 -9.92
C ALA A 225 -25.07 -8.01 -9.01
N ALA A 226 -25.39 -8.43 -7.80
CA ALA A 226 -26.08 -7.59 -6.82
C ALA A 226 -25.25 -6.34 -6.43
N MET A 227 -23.93 -6.50 -6.29
CA MET A 227 -23.02 -5.38 -6.04
C MET A 227 -23.02 -4.38 -7.19
N ALA A 228 -22.95 -4.86 -8.44
CA ALA A 228 -22.98 -4.01 -9.61
C ALA A 228 -24.30 -3.21 -9.71
N LEU A 229 -25.44 -3.86 -9.44
CA LEU A 229 -26.74 -3.19 -9.39
C LEU A 229 -26.80 -2.12 -8.29
N THR A 230 -26.37 -2.46 -7.08
CA THR A 230 -26.37 -1.54 -5.94
C THR A 230 -25.54 -0.30 -6.25
N HIS A 231 -24.32 -0.50 -6.78
CA HIS A 231 -23.45 0.61 -7.13
C HIS A 231 -24.01 1.48 -8.27
N TRP A 232 -24.68 0.87 -9.24
CA TRP A 232 -25.36 1.62 -10.30
C TRP A 232 -26.51 2.48 -9.78
N ILE A 233 -27.29 1.95 -8.82
CA ILE A 233 -28.36 2.71 -8.16
C ILE A 233 -27.77 3.86 -7.36
N GLU A 234 -26.78 3.61 -6.49
CA GLU A 234 -26.09 4.66 -5.72
C GLU A 234 -25.57 5.78 -6.63
N HIS A 235 -24.89 5.42 -7.73
CA HIS A 235 -24.37 6.41 -8.67
C HIS A 235 -25.49 7.22 -9.37
N ARG A 236 -26.67 6.64 -9.58
CA ARG A 236 -27.83 7.32 -10.17
C ARG A 236 -28.54 8.23 -9.17
N THR A 237 -28.58 7.87 -7.89
CA THR A 237 -29.43 8.52 -6.89
C THR A 237 -28.70 9.46 -5.93
N GLY A 238 -27.37 9.36 -5.81
CA GLY A 238 -26.53 10.16 -4.91
C GLY A 238 -26.25 9.46 -3.60
#